data_AF-A0A8S3EQ07-F1
#
_entry.id   AF-A0A8S3EQ07-F1
#
_cell.length_a   1.000
_cell.length_b   1.000
_cell.length_c   1.000
_cell.angle_alpha   90.00
_cell.angle_beta   90.00
_cell.angle_gamma   90.00
#
_symmetry.space_group_name_H-M   'P 1'
#
loop_
_entity.id
_entity.type
_entity.pdbx_description
1 polymer ?
#
loop_
_entity_poly.entity_id
_entity_poly.type
_entity_poly.pdbx_seq_one_letter_code
_entity_poly.pdbx_strand_id
1 'polypeptide(L)'
;FYFSSQSIIDQFLITPQTAKSSCQIYNDALLIAYFPFDTNGTLNDRSAGVRPGSSSGTSITSGYIQEALLFSSITNNFFQSTCFPYFRRSLTFTLLRWVNPITVSGGGTIVHVFSDQNGNGTLCFDMFGMTLNGTIIVQTVQNSTLTTAFAGPIQATNT
;
A
#
# COMPACT_ATOMS: atom_id res chain seq x y z
N PHE A 1 -21.51 12.78 25.85
CA PHE A 1 -22.64 12.68 24.92
C PHE A 1 -23.80 12.03 25.66
N TYR A 2 -25.02 12.59 25.56
CA TYR A 2 -26.22 12.02 26.17
C TYR A 2 -27.20 11.69 25.04
N PHE A 3 -27.58 10.42 24.93
CA PHE A 3 -28.52 9.95 23.91
C PHE A 3 -29.80 9.49 24.60
N SER A 4 -30.96 9.99 24.16
CA SER A 4 -32.27 9.67 24.72
C SER A 4 -32.95 8.46 24.06
N SER A 5 -32.24 7.77 23.16
CA SER A 5 -32.68 6.57 22.42
C SER A 5 -31.47 5.73 21.97
N GLN A 6 -31.70 4.53 21.41
CA GLN A 6 -30.63 3.72 20.80
C GLN A 6 -29.90 4.51 19.72
N SER A 7 -28.60 4.71 19.92
CA SER A 7 -27.71 5.46 19.02
C SER A 7 -26.39 4.71 18.88
N ILE A 8 -25.82 4.72 17.68
CA ILE A 8 -24.49 4.15 17.40
C ILE A 8 -23.55 5.32 17.11
N ILE A 9 -22.46 5.42 17.88
CA ILE A 9 -21.31 6.25 17.53
C ILE A 9 -20.22 5.30 17.03
N ASP A 10 -19.58 5.66 15.93
CA ASP A 10 -18.35 5.03 15.46
C ASP A 10 -17.27 6.11 15.27
N GLN A 11 -16.00 5.72 15.42
CA GLN A 11 -14.79 6.55 15.31
C GLN A 11 -14.81 7.88 16.09
N PHE A 12 -14.90 7.80 17.42
CA PHE A 12 -14.67 8.95 18.30
C PHE A 12 -13.17 9.09 18.62
N LEU A 13 -12.54 10.16 18.13
CA LEU A 13 -11.12 10.45 18.33
C LEU A 13 -10.93 11.86 18.91
N ILE A 14 -10.14 11.96 19.98
CA ILE A 14 -9.63 13.24 20.50
C ILE A 14 -8.13 13.26 20.28
N THR A 15 -7.64 14.14 19.39
CA THR A 15 -6.20 14.33 19.17
C THR A 15 -5.73 15.61 19.86
N PRO A 16 -4.59 15.58 20.58
CA PRO A 16 -4.07 16.76 21.29
C PRO A 16 -3.36 17.80 20.38
N GLN A 17 -3.39 17.64 19.05
CA GLN A 17 -2.84 18.61 18.10
C GLN A 17 -3.89 19.62 17.61
N THR A 18 -3.42 20.73 17.00
CA THR A 18 -4.22 21.75 16.30
C THR A 18 -5.33 21.11 15.46
N ALA A 19 -6.50 21.76 15.41
CA ALA A 19 -7.62 21.34 14.58
C ALA A 19 -7.14 20.99 13.15
N LYS A 20 -7.50 19.80 12.67
CA LYS A 20 -7.15 19.38 11.31
C LYS A 20 -7.70 20.41 10.32
N SER A 21 -6.88 20.81 9.36
CA SER A 21 -7.34 21.58 8.21
C SER A 21 -8.36 20.78 7.39
N SER A 22 -9.18 21.46 6.61
CA SER A 22 -10.12 20.81 5.68
C SER A 22 -9.41 19.85 4.70
N CYS A 23 -8.17 20.17 4.29
CA CYS A 23 -7.35 19.30 3.45
C CYS A 23 -6.93 18.02 4.18
N GLN A 24 -6.53 18.11 5.46
CA GLN A 24 -6.17 16.93 6.25
C GLN A 24 -7.39 16.03 6.48
N ILE A 25 -8.55 16.62 6.78
CA ILE A 25 -9.81 15.88 6.93
C ILE A 25 -10.18 15.18 5.62
N TYR A 26 -10.06 15.88 4.49
CA TYR A 26 -10.34 15.31 3.17
C TYR A 26 -9.38 14.16 2.83
N ASN A 27 -8.08 14.32 3.06
CA ASN A 27 -7.09 13.27 2.82
C ASN A 27 -7.32 12.04 3.70
N ASP A 28 -7.66 12.23 4.98
CA ASP A 28 -8.00 11.13 5.89
C ASP A 28 -9.26 10.40 5.42
N ALA A 29 -10.26 11.14 4.92
CA ALA A 29 -11.49 10.57 4.39
C ALA A 29 -11.28 9.80 3.07
N LEU A 30 -10.23 10.12 2.31
CA LEU A 30 -9.87 9.43 1.06
C LEU A 30 -8.85 8.31 1.25
N LEU A 31 -8.27 8.16 2.44
CA LEU A 31 -7.25 7.15 2.71
C LEU A 31 -7.84 5.74 2.59
N ILE A 32 -7.48 5.03 1.53
CA ILE A 32 -8.02 3.69 1.24
C ILE A 32 -7.36 2.61 2.11
N ALA A 33 -6.09 2.80 2.44
CA ALA A 33 -5.27 1.84 3.19
C ALA A 33 -4.04 2.52 3.78
N TYR A 34 -3.67 2.16 5.00
CA TYR A 34 -2.45 2.61 5.65
C TYR A 34 -1.90 1.54 6.59
N PHE A 35 -0.75 0.97 6.20
CA PHE A 35 -0.04 -0.03 6.99
C PHE A 35 1.26 0.58 7.51
N PRO A 36 1.30 1.01 8.79
CA PRO A 36 2.51 1.60 9.36
C PRO A 36 3.59 0.58 9.69
N PHE A 37 3.22 -0.70 9.85
CA PHE A 37 4.11 -1.79 10.31
C PHE A 37 4.72 -1.61 11.72
N ASP A 38 4.33 -0.56 12.46
CA ASP A 38 4.63 -0.32 13.87
C ASP A 38 3.84 -1.26 14.82
N THR A 39 4.03 -2.58 14.74
CA THR A 39 3.32 -3.54 15.61
C THR A 39 4.13 -4.79 16.00
N ASN A 40 3.90 -5.27 17.22
CA ASN A 40 4.42 -6.55 17.74
C ASN A 40 3.49 -7.76 17.47
N GLY A 41 2.54 -7.69 16.52
CA GLY A 41 1.63 -8.83 16.34
C GLY A 41 0.72 -8.85 15.13
N THR A 42 0.08 -7.73 14.75
CA THR A 42 -0.93 -7.74 13.67
C THR A 42 -0.66 -6.64 12.65
N LEU A 43 -0.63 -7.01 11.37
CA LEU A 43 -0.42 -6.08 10.26
C LEU A 43 -1.74 -5.40 9.88
N ASN A 44 -2.26 -4.59 10.79
CA ASN A 44 -3.56 -3.95 10.62
C ASN A 44 -3.46 -2.68 9.75
N ASP A 45 -4.41 -2.54 8.84
CA ASP A 45 -4.72 -1.28 8.20
C ASP A 45 -5.27 -0.30 9.24
N ARG A 46 -4.63 0.86 9.35
CA ARG A 46 -5.05 1.96 10.22
C ARG A 46 -5.87 3.03 9.47
N SER A 47 -6.29 2.75 8.24
CA SER A 47 -7.29 3.54 7.53
C SER A 47 -8.70 3.29 8.06
N ALA A 48 -9.68 4.05 7.58
CA ALA A 48 -11.09 3.83 7.90
C ALA A 48 -11.64 2.49 7.37
N GLY A 49 -10.96 1.86 6.40
CA GLY A 49 -11.39 0.59 5.81
C GLY A 49 -11.09 -0.65 6.66
N VAL A 50 -10.19 -0.53 7.66
CA VAL A 50 -9.78 -1.58 8.62
C VAL A 50 -9.64 -2.97 7.98
N ARG A 51 -8.76 -3.06 6.98
CA ARG A 51 -8.45 -4.33 6.29
C ARG A 51 -7.26 -5.04 6.94
N PRO A 52 -7.38 -6.31 7.35
CA PRO A 52 -6.22 -7.03 7.84
C PRO A 52 -5.21 -7.27 6.71
N GLY A 53 -3.94 -7.15 7.05
CA GLY A 53 -2.83 -7.64 6.25
C GLY A 53 -2.41 -9.03 6.70
N SER A 54 -1.88 -9.81 5.77
CA SER A 54 -1.22 -11.09 6.05
C SER A 54 0.14 -11.10 5.37
N SER A 55 1.10 -11.82 5.93
CA SER A 55 2.43 -11.92 5.37
C SER A 55 3.03 -13.31 5.56
N SER A 56 4.03 -13.61 4.75
CA SER A 56 4.82 -14.83 4.80
C SER A 56 6.30 -14.49 4.72
N GLY A 57 7.11 -15.15 5.54
CA GLY A 57 8.57 -14.99 5.56
C GLY A 57 9.04 -13.56 5.86
N THR A 58 8.28 -12.86 6.71
CA THR A 58 8.58 -11.50 7.14
C THR A 58 8.82 -11.43 8.65
N SER A 59 9.65 -10.49 9.08
CA SER A 59 9.81 -10.11 10.49
C SER A 59 9.73 -8.60 10.67
N ILE A 60 9.52 -8.13 11.89
CA ILE A 60 9.60 -6.70 12.20
C ILE A 60 11.06 -6.32 12.44
N THR A 61 11.47 -5.16 11.94
CA THR A 61 12.80 -4.57 12.13
C THR A 61 12.71 -3.06 12.25
N SER A 62 13.83 -2.38 12.50
CA SER A 62 13.85 -0.91 12.51
C SER A 62 13.64 -0.36 11.09
N GLY A 63 12.66 0.53 10.96
CA GLY A 63 12.26 1.16 9.71
C GLY A 63 12.77 2.60 9.55
N TYR A 64 12.38 3.23 8.44
CA TYR A 64 12.62 4.66 8.22
C TYR A 64 11.89 5.54 9.26
N ILE A 65 10.66 5.16 9.59
CA ILE A 65 9.92 5.69 10.74
C ILE A 65 9.65 4.49 11.63
N GLN A 66 10.14 4.50 12.87
CA GLN A 66 9.92 3.43 13.86
C GLN A 66 10.26 2.03 13.33
N GLU A 67 9.26 1.23 12.98
CA GLU A 67 9.41 -0.17 12.58
C GLU A 67 9.10 -0.37 11.08
N ALA A 68 9.59 -1.48 10.53
CA ALA A 68 9.33 -1.88 9.15
C ALA A 68 9.20 -3.40 9.03
N LEU A 69 8.55 -3.82 7.95
CA LEU A 69 8.46 -5.21 7.57
C LEU A 69 9.71 -5.63 6.79
N LEU A 70 10.54 -6.48 7.39
CA LEU A 70 11.71 -7.09 6.76
C LEU A 70 11.30 -8.37 6.04
N PHE A 71 11.68 -8.49 4.77
CA PHE A 71 11.54 -9.71 3.97
C PHE A 71 12.88 -10.46 4.04
N SER A 72 12.97 -11.50 4.88
CA SER A 72 14.26 -12.10 5.30
C SER A 72 14.78 -13.23 4.42
N SER A 73 14.02 -13.60 3.39
CA SER A 73 14.31 -14.65 2.40
C SER A 73 14.15 -14.10 0.99
N ILE A 74 14.88 -14.70 0.04
CA ILE A 74 14.81 -14.36 -1.38
C ILE A 74 13.68 -15.09 -2.12
N THR A 75 13.01 -16.04 -1.46
CA THR A 75 11.91 -16.83 -2.04
C THR A 75 10.68 -16.80 -1.16
N ASN A 76 9.49 -16.73 -1.77
CA ASN A 76 8.18 -16.91 -1.15
C ASN A 76 7.84 -15.97 0.02
N ASN A 77 8.32 -14.73 -0.05
CA ASN A 77 7.97 -13.70 0.92
C ASN A 77 7.02 -12.68 0.31
N PHE A 78 5.96 -12.37 1.05
CA PHE A 78 4.99 -11.39 0.61
C PHE A 78 4.31 -10.74 1.81
N PHE A 79 3.78 -9.55 1.55
CA PHE A 79 2.73 -8.93 2.33
C PHE A 79 1.55 -8.75 1.40
N GLN A 80 0.36 -9.14 1.85
CA GLN A 80 -0.87 -9.00 1.08
C GLN A 80 -1.98 -8.45 1.95
N SER A 81 -2.85 -7.66 1.31
CA SER A 81 -4.13 -7.27 1.84
C SER A 81 -5.13 -7.23 0.67
N THR A 82 -6.41 -7.36 0.97
CA THR A 82 -7.46 -7.58 -0.03
C THR A 82 -8.62 -6.61 0.16
N CYS A 83 -9.65 -6.74 -0.69
CA CYS A 83 -10.88 -5.96 -0.64
C CYS A 83 -10.71 -4.46 -0.94
N PHE A 84 -9.65 -4.08 -1.66
CA PHE A 84 -9.50 -2.71 -2.17
C PHE A 84 -10.62 -2.36 -3.16
N PRO A 85 -11.11 -1.10 -3.17
CA PRO A 85 -12.01 -0.65 -4.23
C PRO A 85 -11.32 -0.95 -5.56
N TYR A 86 -12.06 -1.55 -6.49
CA TYR A 86 -11.52 -1.89 -7.80
C TYR A 86 -10.81 -0.68 -8.39
N PHE A 87 -9.58 -0.86 -8.90
CA PHE A 87 -8.87 0.16 -9.65
C PHE A 87 -9.67 0.43 -10.94
N ARG A 88 -10.70 1.25 -10.82
CA ARG A 88 -11.52 1.67 -11.94
C ARG A 88 -10.69 2.60 -12.79
N ARG A 89 -10.84 2.44 -14.09
CA ARG A 89 -10.12 3.18 -15.14
C ARG A 89 -10.25 4.71 -15.06
N SER A 90 -11.12 5.23 -14.20
CA SER A 90 -11.44 6.65 -14.01
C SER A 90 -11.05 7.19 -12.62
N LEU A 91 -10.35 6.41 -11.79
CA LEU A 91 -9.92 6.85 -10.47
C LEU A 91 -8.43 7.16 -10.47
N THR A 92 -8.10 8.43 -10.23
CA THR A 92 -6.73 8.82 -9.91
C THR A 92 -6.41 8.35 -8.50
N PHE A 93 -5.24 7.75 -8.33
CA PHE A 93 -4.76 7.30 -7.03
C PHE A 93 -3.30 7.70 -6.83
N THR A 94 -2.86 7.68 -5.58
CA THR A 94 -1.46 7.87 -5.21
C THR A 94 -1.07 6.75 -4.26
N LEU A 95 0.10 6.15 -4.51
CA LEU A 95 0.71 5.15 -3.64
C LEU A 95 2.01 5.74 -3.10
N LEU A 96 2.17 5.73 -1.78
CA LEU A 96 3.38 6.21 -1.10
C LEU A 96 3.95 5.09 -0.23
N ARG A 97 5.25 4.84 -0.33
CA ARG A 97 5.96 3.88 0.53
C ARG A 97 7.44 4.19 0.63
N TRP A 98 8.05 3.76 1.73
CA TRP A 98 9.51 3.67 1.87
C TRP A 98 9.98 2.25 1.52
N VAL A 99 11.04 2.14 0.73
CA VAL A 99 11.65 0.84 0.35
C VAL A 99 13.16 0.97 0.49
N ASN A 100 13.78 0.01 1.18
CA ASN A 100 15.23 -0.10 1.29
C ASN A 100 15.69 -1.50 0.86
N PRO A 101 16.07 -1.71 -0.41
CA PRO A 101 16.52 -3.00 -0.90
C PRO A 101 17.86 -3.42 -0.27
N ILE A 102 17.91 -4.57 0.40
CA ILE A 102 19.15 -5.12 1.00
C ILE A 102 19.99 -5.84 -0.07
N THR A 103 19.32 -6.58 -0.96
CA THR A 103 19.92 -7.24 -2.12
C THR A 103 19.02 -7.02 -3.33
N VAL A 104 19.63 -6.84 -4.51
CA VAL A 104 18.90 -6.54 -5.76
C VAL A 104 19.19 -7.56 -6.86
N SER A 105 19.92 -8.63 -6.51
CA SER A 105 20.25 -9.72 -7.43
C SER A 105 18.97 -10.47 -7.81
N GLY A 106 18.62 -10.50 -9.10
CA GLY A 106 17.41 -11.16 -9.59
C GLY A 106 16.24 -10.21 -9.89
N GLY A 107 16.38 -8.90 -9.59
CA GLY A 107 15.27 -7.97 -9.65
C GLY A 107 14.23 -8.28 -8.58
N GLY A 108 12.99 -7.82 -8.76
CA GLY A 108 11.91 -8.20 -7.86
C GLY A 108 10.66 -7.35 -7.99
N THR A 109 9.59 -7.81 -7.37
CA THR A 109 8.31 -7.11 -7.34
C THR A 109 8.19 -6.31 -6.04
N ILE A 110 7.88 -5.02 -6.17
CA ILE A 110 7.62 -4.14 -5.03
C ILE A 110 6.11 -4.12 -4.72
N VAL A 111 5.27 -3.98 -5.76
CA VAL A 111 3.81 -4.01 -5.65
C VAL A 111 3.25 -4.89 -6.76
N HIS A 112 2.58 -5.97 -6.36
CA HIS A 112 1.80 -6.84 -7.22
C HIS A 112 0.32 -6.53 -7.05
N VAL A 113 -0.43 -6.39 -8.14
CA VAL A 113 -1.87 -6.14 -8.14
C VAL A 113 -2.56 -7.27 -8.85
N PHE A 114 -3.55 -7.87 -8.18
CA PHE A 114 -4.28 -9.01 -8.68
C PHE A 114 -5.77 -8.94 -8.28
N SER A 115 -6.66 -9.56 -9.07
CA SER A 115 -8.11 -9.51 -8.82
C SER A 115 -8.65 -10.64 -7.94
N ASP A 116 -7.94 -11.76 -7.84
CA ASP A 116 -8.39 -12.95 -7.10
C ASP A 116 -7.67 -13.04 -5.74
N GLN A 117 -7.84 -14.12 -4.95
CA GLN A 117 -7.22 -14.21 -3.61
C GLN A 117 -5.80 -14.81 -3.60
N ASN A 118 -5.34 -15.39 -4.71
CA ASN A 118 -4.12 -16.22 -4.76
C ASN A 118 -3.02 -15.64 -5.67
N GLY A 119 -2.96 -14.32 -5.86
CA GLY A 119 -2.00 -13.72 -6.80
C GLY A 119 -2.33 -14.02 -8.27
N ASN A 120 -3.61 -14.17 -8.61
CA ASN A 120 -4.08 -14.50 -9.97
C ASN A 120 -5.26 -13.61 -10.36
N GLY A 121 -5.72 -13.75 -11.61
CA GLY A 121 -6.96 -13.19 -12.10
C GLY A 121 -6.82 -12.46 -13.42
N THR A 122 -7.90 -11.81 -13.85
CA THR A 122 -7.94 -11.07 -15.13
C THR A 122 -7.14 -9.77 -15.09
N LEU A 123 -7.03 -9.15 -13.91
CA LEU A 123 -6.00 -8.15 -13.62
C LEU A 123 -4.98 -8.84 -12.74
N CYS A 124 -3.76 -9.05 -13.24
CA CYS A 124 -2.65 -9.65 -12.50
C CYS A 124 -1.34 -9.11 -13.08
N PHE A 125 -0.67 -8.21 -12.35
CA PHE A 125 0.55 -7.55 -12.83
C PHE A 125 1.36 -6.87 -11.74
N ASP A 126 2.63 -6.59 -12.05
CA ASP A 126 3.55 -5.88 -11.18
C ASP A 126 3.49 -4.37 -11.44
N MET A 127 2.79 -3.63 -10.58
CA MET A 127 2.69 -2.18 -10.71
C MET A 127 4.04 -1.49 -10.45
N PHE A 128 4.79 -1.98 -9.48
CA PHE A 128 6.13 -1.50 -9.16
C PHE A 128 7.07 -2.69 -9.05
N GLY A 129 8.22 -2.61 -9.69
CA GLY A 129 9.25 -3.64 -9.64
C GLY A 129 10.65 -3.07 -9.75
N MET A 130 11.64 -3.95 -9.68
CA MET A 130 13.06 -3.66 -9.86
C MET A 130 13.64 -4.57 -10.93
N THR A 131 14.46 -4.00 -11.80
CA THR A 131 15.30 -4.76 -12.72
C THR A 131 16.40 -5.52 -11.99
N LEU A 132 17.05 -6.45 -12.69
CA LEU A 132 18.27 -7.13 -12.25
C LEU A 132 19.40 -6.18 -11.82
N ASN A 133 19.40 -4.95 -12.34
CA ASN A 133 20.40 -3.92 -12.04
C ASN A 133 19.92 -2.90 -10.98
N GLY A 134 18.73 -3.12 -10.42
CA GLY A 134 18.15 -2.29 -9.37
C GLY A 134 17.47 -1.01 -9.80
N THR A 135 17.31 -0.79 -11.10
CA THR A 135 16.43 0.27 -11.61
C THR A 135 14.97 -0.03 -11.26
N ILE A 136 14.26 0.95 -10.72
CA ILE A 136 12.81 0.87 -10.47
C ILE A 136 12.08 0.92 -11.82
N ILE A 137 11.10 0.02 -11.97
CA ILE A 137 10.15 -0.01 -13.06
C ILE A 137 8.75 0.24 -12.50
N VAL A 138 7.97 1.06 -13.21
CA VAL A 138 6.54 1.22 -12.97
C VAL A 138 5.78 0.65 -14.16
N GLN A 139 4.79 -0.21 -13.90
CA GLN A 139 3.86 -0.69 -14.90
C GLN A 139 2.42 -0.27 -14.58
N THR A 140 1.65 0.00 -15.62
CA THR A 140 0.22 0.30 -15.50
C THR A 140 -0.57 -0.43 -16.58
N VAL A 141 -1.87 -0.61 -16.32
CA VAL A 141 -2.82 -1.26 -17.22
C VAL A 141 -3.71 -0.22 -17.88
N GLN A 142 -3.70 -0.21 -19.21
CA GLN A 142 -4.59 0.56 -20.06
C GLN A 142 -5.35 -0.42 -20.97
N ASN A 143 -6.68 -0.30 -21.07
CA ASN A 143 -7.53 -1.20 -21.87
C ASN A 143 -7.37 -2.69 -21.51
N SER A 144 -7.23 -3.05 -20.23
CA SER A 144 -7.04 -4.45 -19.81
C SER A 144 -5.79 -5.12 -20.41
N THR A 145 -4.86 -4.32 -20.94
CA THR A 145 -3.60 -4.75 -21.51
C THR A 145 -2.46 -4.06 -20.74
N LEU A 146 -1.43 -4.80 -20.35
CA LEU A 146 -0.23 -4.22 -19.78
C LEU A 146 0.48 -3.38 -20.85
N THR A 147 0.59 -2.09 -20.61
CA THR A 147 0.79 -1.15 -21.73
C THR A 147 2.03 -0.29 -21.62
N THR A 148 2.61 -0.09 -20.43
CA THR A 148 3.82 0.75 -20.31
C THR A 148 4.64 0.40 -19.09
N ALA A 149 5.88 -0.04 -19.31
CA ALA A 149 6.92 -0.14 -18.28
C ALA A 149 7.83 1.09 -18.39
N PHE A 150 7.81 1.96 -17.38
CA PHE A 150 8.71 3.11 -17.30
C PHE A 150 9.88 2.77 -16.39
N ALA A 151 11.11 2.86 -16.88
CA ALA A 151 12.33 2.61 -16.11
C ALA A 151 13.10 3.91 -15.88
N GLY A 152 13.49 4.21 -14.63
CA GLY A 152 14.37 5.35 -14.31
C GLY A 152 14.01 6.07 -13.01
N PRO A 153 14.78 7.10 -12.61
CA PRO A 153 14.32 8.06 -11.61
C PRO A 153 13.09 8.77 -12.19
N ILE A 154 11.93 8.68 -11.54
CA ILE A 154 10.67 9.17 -12.12
C ILE A 154 10.67 10.70 -12.12
N GLN A 155 11.21 11.29 -13.19
CA GLN A 155 10.75 12.57 -13.72
C GLN A 155 11.01 12.69 -15.22
N ALA A 156 9.94 12.78 -16.00
CA ALA A 156 9.91 13.62 -17.19
C ALA A 156 8.71 14.57 -17.05
N THR A 157 9.02 15.86 -16.88
CA THR A 157 8.08 16.98 -16.96
C THR A 157 7.39 17.03 -18.31
N ASN A 158 6.12 17.44 -18.30
CA ASN A 158 5.23 17.78 -19.42
C ASN A 158 5.87 17.66 -20.82
N THR A 159 5.37 16.73 -21.64
CA THR A 159 5.38 16.85 -23.10
C THR A 159 4.06 17.43 -23.56
#